data_AF-A0A255QUV5-F1
#
_entry.id   AF-A0A255QUV5-F1
#
_cell.length_a   1.000
_cell.length_b   1.000
_cell.length_c   1.000
_cell.angle_alpha   90.00
_cell.angle_beta   90.00
_cell.angle_gamma   90.00
#
_symmetry.space_group_name_H-M   'P 1'
#
loop_
_entity.id
_entity.type
_entity.pdbx_description
1 polymer ?
#
loop_
_entity_poly.entity_id
_entity_poly.type
_entity_poly.pdbx_seq_one_letter_code
_entity_poly.pdbx_strand_id
1 'polypeptide(L)'
;MIARHDVKSWRRWFAGRNEVLMFSLALIHLICVAILVVIWVDMPGLRQRAVEVLGEANLDEPSLFHYVFIVEVVVLWVMGGIWCAIVAESVAHWLTRPWDAEMRKHHLQGLLFCLCPAMRMGARSPEMHGRIWLPGFGWRQGGKRLQRQLERKFSVPMMIVALLIMPILIVEFFLKDQVAAYGWLRLFLHMGTGVIWFAFAAEFILMVSISDAKIQYCKEHWIDLAIILIPLVSFLRSLSLARTMRLSNLVRFQQLSNAMRAYRLRGIAIKAFRVLVLFDVIERVWRPDCQKRIEKLEAELEELEKQSRLLRQRIARLRIEAANSSPDNDSTADGPVESSI
;
A
#
# COMPACT_ATOMS: atom_id res chain seq x y z
N MET A 1 41.84 -9.20 15.03
CA MET A 1 40.70 -8.24 15.05
C MET A 1 40.17 -7.86 13.66
N ILE A 2 40.95 -8.03 12.58
CA ILE A 2 40.61 -7.58 11.21
C ILE A 2 39.54 -8.48 10.52
N ALA A 3 39.54 -9.79 10.77
CA ALA A 3 38.60 -10.73 10.11
C ALA A 3 37.11 -10.56 10.46
N ARG A 4 36.77 -10.05 11.66
CA ARG A 4 35.37 -9.84 12.06
C ARG A 4 34.70 -8.64 11.39
N HIS A 5 35.49 -7.64 10.97
CA HIS A 5 34.96 -6.46 10.30
C HIS A 5 34.57 -6.79 8.85
N ASP A 6 35.35 -7.66 8.21
CA ASP A 6 35.16 -8.04 6.82
C ASP A 6 33.92 -8.91 6.62
N VAL A 7 33.70 -9.92 7.48
CA VAL A 7 32.53 -10.81 7.44
C VAL A 7 31.21 -10.03 7.65
N LYS A 8 31.20 -9.02 8.53
CA LYS A 8 30.02 -8.17 8.74
C LYS A 8 29.76 -7.25 7.55
N SER A 9 30.80 -6.77 6.87
CA SER A 9 30.67 -5.93 5.68
C SER A 9 30.14 -6.76 4.50
N TRP A 10 30.69 -7.96 4.31
CA TRP A 10 30.30 -8.92 3.28
C TRP A 10 28.86 -9.38 3.46
N ARG A 11 28.45 -9.71 4.69
CA ARG A 11 27.04 -10.03 5.00
C ARG A 11 26.09 -8.88 4.69
N ARG A 12 26.45 -7.63 5.00
CA ARG A 12 25.62 -6.46 4.67
C ARG A 12 25.51 -6.22 3.16
N TRP A 13 26.59 -6.40 2.42
CA TRP A 13 26.59 -6.29 0.97
C TRP A 13 25.75 -7.39 0.31
N PHE A 14 25.93 -8.64 0.77
CA PHE A 14 25.16 -9.79 0.32
C PHE A 14 23.67 -9.63 0.64
N ALA A 15 23.31 -9.21 1.86
CA ALA A 15 21.94 -8.87 2.22
C ALA A 15 21.37 -7.75 1.33
N GLY A 16 22.19 -6.74 1.03
CA GLY A 16 21.90 -5.66 0.07
C GLY A 16 21.31 -6.14 -1.24
N ARG A 17 22.02 -7.08 -1.89
CA ARG A 17 21.66 -7.62 -3.20
C ARG A 17 20.62 -8.73 -3.12
N ASN A 18 20.65 -9.53 -2.06
CA ASN A 18 19.67 -10.59 -1.84
C ASN A 18 18.26 -10.02 -1.63
N GLU A 19 18.07 -8.92 -0.90
CA GLU A 19 16.73 -8.36 -0.72
C GLU A 19 16.07 -7.90 -2.03
N VAL A 20 16.85 -7.36 -2.99
CA VAL A 20 16.34 -6.97 -4.31
C VAL A 20 15.87 -8.20 -5.09
N LEU A 21 16.67 -9.27 -5.05
CA LEU A 21 16.33 -10.54 -5.68
C LEU A 21 15.08 -11.14 -5.04
N MET A 22 15.02 -11.20 -3.71
CA MET A 22 13.88 -11.76 -2.98
C MET A 22 12.61 -10.95 -3.19
N PHE A 23 12.71 -9.62 -3.26
CA PHE A 23 11.60 -8.75 -3.64
C PHE A 23 11.09 -9.10 -5.05
N SER A 24 12.01 -9.22 -6.01
CA SER A 24 11.68 -9.52 -7.40
C SER A 24 11.06 -10.92 -7.54
N LEU A 25 11.59 -11.93 -6.86
CA LEU A 25 11.05 -13.28 -6.82
C LEU A 25 9.63 -13.29 -6.22
N ALA A 26 9.40 -12.56 -5.13
CA ALA A 26 8.09 -12.47 -4.51
C ALA A 26 7.07 -11.71 -5.41
N LEU A 27 7.53 -10.68 -6.13
CA LEU A 27 6.72 -9.99 -7.14
C LEU A 27 6.36 -10.93 -8.31
N ILE A 28 7.33 -11.67 -8.84
CA ILE A 28 7.11 -12.65 -9.92
C ILE A 28 6.12 -13.72 -9.44
N HIS A 29 6.28 -14.23 -8.21
CA HIS A 29 5.32 -15.16 -7.62
C HIS A 29 3.91 -14.56 -7.59
N LEU A 30 3.76 -13.29 -7.19
CA LEU A 30 2.45 -12.64 -7.17
C LEU A 30 1.86 -12.49 -8.57
N ILE A 31 2.68 -12.22 -9.59
CA ILE A 31 2.26 -12.21 -11.00
C ILE A 31 1.81 -13.61 -11.44
N CYS A 32 2.56 -14.66 -11.10
CA CYS A 32 2.19 -16.05 -11.37
C CYS A 32 0.83 -16.39 -10.75
N VAL A 33 0.59 -15.99 -9.50
CA VAL A 33 -0.71 -16.17 -8.84
C VAL A 33 -1.81 -15.41 -9.57
N ALA A 34 -1.56 -14.17 -10.00
CA ALA A 34 -2.56 -13.40 -10.76
C ALA A 34 -2.95 -14.09 -12.07
N ILE A 35 -1.96 -14.62 -12.81
CA ILE A 35 -2.18 -15.38 -14.05
C ILE A 35 -3.01 -16.64 -13.76
N LEU A 36 -2.63 -17.41 -12.73
CA LEU A 36 -3.37 -18.62 -12.33
C LEU A 36 -4.79 -18.31 -11.89
N VAL A 37 -5.02 -17.22 -11.15
CA VAL A 37 -6.36 -16.78 -10.77
C VAL A 37 -7.21 -16.50 -12.00
N VAL A 38 -6.69 -15.82 -13.02
CA VAL A 38 -7.41 -15.58 -14.28
C VAL A 38 -7.71 -16.89 -15.00
N ILE A 39 -6.70 -17.75 -15.20
CA ILE A 39 -6.87 -19.03 -15.90
C ILE A 39 -7.87 -19.92 -15.16
N TRP A 40 -7.78 -20.05 -13.84
CA TRP A 40 -8.60 -21.03 -13.10
C TRP A 40 -9.99 -20.53 -12.73
N VAL A 41 -10.17 -19.21 -12.55
CA VAL A 41 -11.47 -18.63 -12.17
C VAL A 41 -12.29 -18.25 -13.40
N ASP A 42 -11.67 -17.65 -14.42
CA ASP A 42 -12.42 -17.11 -15.56
C ASP A 42 -12.54 -18.10 -16.74
N MET A 43 -11.54 -18.96 -17.00
CA MET A 43 -11.56 -19.94 -18.11
C MET A 43 -12.71 -20.97 -18.05
N PRO A 44 -13.12 -21.55 -16.89
CA PRO A 44 -14.22 -22.53 -16.88
C PRO A 44 -15.57 -21.92 -17.30
N GLY A 45 -15.83 -20.64 -16.98
CA GLY A 45 -17.02 -19.94 -17.45
C GLY A 45 -16.97 -19.63 -18.96
N LEU A 46 -15.75 -19.52 -19.50
CA LEU A 46 -15.43 -19.25 -20.88
C LEU A 46 -15.75 -20.46 -21.77
N ARG A 47 -15.38 -21.67 -21.32
CA ARG A 47 -15.73 -22.94 -22.00
C ARG A 47 -17.24 -23.11 -22.11
N GLN A 48 -17.97 -22.87 -21.02
CA GLN A 48 -19.43 -23.00 -21.02
C GLN A 48 -20.09 -22.03 -22.01
N ARG A 49 -19.69 -20.75 -22.00
CA ARG A 49 -20.25 -19.73 -22.91
C ARG A 49 -19.82 -19.91 -24.36
N ALA A 50 -18.59 -20.36 -24.61
CA ALA A 50 -18.11 -20.62 -25.98
C ALA A 50 -18.86 -21.79 -26.62
N VAL A 51 -19.05 -22.88 -25.86
CA VAL A 51 -19.85 -24.04 -26.29
C VAL A 51 -21.31 -23.66 -26.54
N GLU A 52 -21.89 -22.81 -25.68
CA GLU A 52 -23.27 -22.34 -25.79
C GLU A 52 -23.51 -21.45 -27.03
N VAL A 53 -22.52 -20.63 -27.43
CA VAL A 53 -22.68 -19.64 -28.51
C VAL A 53 -22.20 -20.16 -29.88
N LEU A 54 -21.08 -20.88 -29.95
CA LEU A 54 -20.46 -21.29 -31.22
C LEU A 54 -20.79 -22.73 -31.63
N GLY A 55 -21.30 -23.54 -30.69
CA GLY A 55 -21.47 -24.98 -30.86
C GLY A 55 -20.13 -25.72 -30.89
N GLU A 56 -20.10 -26.98 -30.41
CA GLU A 56 -18.88 -27.80 -30.31
C GLU A 56 -18.12 -27.96 -31.64
N ALA A 57 -18.78 -27.80 -32.79
CA ALA A 57 -18.24 -28.14 -34.11
C ALA A 57 -17.42 -27.04 -34.81
N ASN A 58 -17.51 -25.76 -34.41
CA ASN A 58 -16.81 -24.63 -35.07
C ASN A 58 -15.59 -24.13 -34.30
N LEU A 59 -15.22 -24.83 -33.24
CA LEU A 59 -14.07 -24.47 -32.44
C LEU A 59 -12.85 -25.17 -33.06
N ASP A 60 -11.98 -24.42 -33.75
CA ASP A 60 -10.57 -24.78 -34.01
C ASP A 60 -9.81 -24.78 -32.66
N GLU A 61 -10.30 -25.61 -31.73
CA GLU A 61 -10.04 -25.58 -30.30
C GLU A 61 -8.71 -26.22 -29.83
N PRO A 62 -8.03 -27.14 -30.55
CA PRO A 62 -6.91 -27.85 -29.94
C PRO A 62 -5.68 -26.97 -29.69
N SER A 63 -5.50 -25.87 -30.44
CA SER A 63 -4.32 -25.01 -30.33
C SER A 63 -4.36 -24.08 -29.10
N LEU A 64 -5.47 -23.35 -28.89
CA LEU A 64 -5.62 -22.42 -27.76
C LEU A 64 -5.52 -23.12 -26.41
N PHE A 65 -6.13 -24.29 -26.26
CA PHE A 65 -6.07 -25.08 -25.03
C PHE A 65 -4.67 -25.61 -24.76
N HIS A 66 -3.94 -26.01 -25.81
CA HIS A 66 -2.55 -26.40 -25.67
C HIS A 66 -1.68 -25.25 -25.16
N TYR A 67 -1.84 -24.04 -25.70
CA TYR A 67 -1.11 -22.86 -25.20
C TYR A 67 -1.45 -22.50 -23.76
N VAL A 68 -2.74 -22.53 -23.39
CA VAL A 68 -3.16 -22.24 -21.99
C VAL A 68 -2.59 -23.27 -21.04
N PHE A 69 -2.61 -24.55 -21.39
CA PHE A 69 -2.02 -25.62 -20.59
C PHE A 69 -0.51 -25.47 -20.45
N ILE A 70 0.21 -25.16 -21.54
CA ILE A 70 1.66 -24.90 -21.48
C ILE A 70 1.94 -23.72 -20.54
N VAL A 71 1.22 -22.60 -20.70
CA VAL A 71 1.39 -21.42 -19.86
C VAL A 71 1.14 -21.76 -18.39
N GLU A 72 0.07 -22.50 -18.10
CA GLU A 72 -0.24 -22.97 -16.76
C GLU A 72 0.89 -23.81 -16.16
N VAL A 73 1.38 -24.82 -16.89
CA VAL A 73 2.48 -25.68 -16.44
C VAL A 73 3.75 -24.87 -16.20
N VAL A 74 4.13 -23.99 -17.12
CA VAL A 74 5.29 -23.10 -16.97
C VAL A 74 5.15 -22.22 -15.74
N VAL A 75 3.98 -21.60 -15.54
CA VAL A 75 3.72 -20.74 -14.38
C VAL A 75 3.80 -21.53 -13.07
N LEU A 76 3.28 -22.76 -13.02
CA LEU A 76 3.39 -23.63 -11.85
C LEU A 76 4.85 -24.03 -11.55
N TRP A 77 5.64 -24.35 -12.57
CA TRP A 77 7.07 -24.64 -12.41
C TRP A 77 7.86 -23.44 -11.90
N VAL A 78 7.62 -22.26 -12.47
CA VAL A 78 8.24 -21.00 -12.00
C VAL A 78 7.85 -20.72 -10.55
N MET A 79 6.56 -20.85 -10.22
CA MET A 79 6.06 -20.64 -8.86
C MET A 79 6.69 -21.65 -7.87
N GLY A 80 6.79 -22.92 -8.26
CA GLY A 80 7.47 -23.96 -7.48
C GLY A 80 8.95 -23.68 -7.26
N GLY A 81 9.67 -23.24 -8.30
CA GLY A 81 11.08 -22.85 -8.21
C GLY A 81 11.31 -21.67 -7.26
N ILE A 82 10.47 -20.63 -7.35
CA ILE A 82 10.50 -19.48 -6.43
C ILE A 82 10.20 -19.93 -5.00
N TRP A 83 9.23 -20.82 -4.83
CA TRP A 83 8.86 -21.35 -3.53
C TRP A 83 10.01 -22.11 -2.89
N CYS A 84 10.69 -22.99 -3.65
CA CYS A 84 11.90 -23.69 -3.20
C CYS A 84 13.01 -22.71 -2.79
N ALA A 85 13.24 -21.64 -3.56
CA ALA A 85 14.24 -20.63 -3.22
C ALA A 85 13.94 -19.93 -1.89
N ILE A 86 12.69 -19.56 -1.64
CA ILE A 86 12.25 -18.89 -0.39
C ILE A 86 12.32 -19.85 0.81
N VAL A 87 11.95 -21.12 0.61
CA VAL A 87 12.08 -22.16 1.64
C VAL A 87 13.55 -22.38 1.98
N ALA A 88 14.44 -22.47 0.99
CA ALA A 88 15.87 -22.63 1.20
C ALA A 88 16.46 -21.45 1.99
N GLU A 89 16.10 -20.20 1.67
CA GLU A 89 16.50 -19.03 2.47
C GLU A 89 15.98 -19.11 3.91
N SER A 90 14.71 -19.49 4.09
CA SER A 90 14.09 -19.58 5.41
C SER A 90 14.77 -20.64 6.28
N VAL A 91 15.12 -21.79 5.70
CA VAL A 91 15.88 -22.87 6.35
C VAL A 91 17.30 -22.41 6.68
N ALA A 92 17.99 -21.71 5.77
CA ALA A 92 19.32 -21.16 6.03
C ALA A 92 19.30 -20.14 7.19
N HIS A 93 18.27 -19.29 7.26
CA HIS A 93 18.07 -18.37 8.38
C HIS A 93 17.73 -19.06 9.69
N TRP A 94 17.05 -20.21 9.64
CA TRP A 94 16.80 -21.03 10.82
C TRP A 94 18.09 -21.65 11.34
N LEU A 95 18.91 -22.24 10.47
CA LEU A 95 20.16 -22.92 10.83
C LEU A 95 21.25 -21.97 11.34
N THR A 96 21.31 -20.74 10.81
CA THR A 96 22.40 -19.80 11.12
C THR A 96 22.11 -18.82 12.26
N ARG A 97 20.85 -18.69 12.71
CA ARG A 97 20.46 -17.70 13.73
C ARG A 97 20.12 -18.38 15.07
N PRO A 98 20.54 -17.81 16.21
CA PRO A 98 20.21 -18.35 17.53
C PRO A 98 18.71 -18.22 17.83
N TRP A 99 18.19 -19.21 18.55
CA TRP A 99 16.76 -19.35 18.88
C TRP A 99 16.33 -18.48 20.09
N ASP A 100 16.65 -17.19 20.05
CA ASP A 100 16.31 -16.24 21.12
C ASP A 100 14.87 -15.70 21.01
N ALA A 101 14.34 -15.18 22.12
CA ALA A 101 12.97 -14.66 22.21
C ALA A 101 12.67 -13.52 21.21
N GLU A 102 13.65 -12.67 20.90
CA GLU A 102 13.53 -11.62 19.88
C GLU A 102 13.54 -12.19 18.44
N MET A 103 14.33 -13.24 18.21
CA MET A 103 14.48 -13.89 16.90
C MET A 103 13.29 -14.83 16.57
N ARG A 104 12.56 -15.35 17.56
CA ARG A 104 11.35 -16.17 17.34
C ARG A 104 10.31 -15.51 16.44
N LYS A 105 10.10 -14.19 16.57
CA LYS A 105 9.19 -13.43 15.69
C LYS A 105 9.65 -13.46 14.24
N HIS A 106 10.96 -13.44 14.00
CA HIS A 106 11.56 -13.51 12.67
C HIS A 106 11.48 -14.92 12.08
N HIS A 107 11.64 -15.97 12.89
CA HIS A 107 11.42 -17.35 12.46
C HIS A 107 9.94 -17.62 12.11
N LEU A 108 8.99 -17.11 12.90
CA LEU A 108 7.56 -17.16 12.58
C LEU A 108 7.24 -16.43 11.28
N GLN A 109 7.87 -15.28 11.03
CA GLN A 109 7.74 -14.59 9.75
C GLN A 109 8.33 -15.40 8.59
N GLY A 110 9.46 -16.09 8.78
CA GLY A 110 10.03 -17.01 7.80
C GLY A 110 9.08 -18.17 7.45
N LEU A 111 8.44 -18.76 8.45
CA LEU A 111 7.42 -19.79 8.26
C LEU A 111 6.19 -19.23 7.50
N LEU A 112 5.81 -18.00 7.81
CA LEU A 112 4.72 -17.31 7.10
C LEU A 112 5.09 -17.03 5.62
N PHE A 113 6.35 -16.72 5.31
CA PHE A 113 6.84 -16.58 3.94
C PHE A 113 6.88 -17.92 3.19
N CYS A 114 7.14 -19.03 3.90
CA CYS A 114 7.01 -20.36 3.32
C CYS A 114 5.54 -20.68 2.97
N LEU A 115 4.56 -20.22 3.74
CA LEU A 115 3.15 -20.45 3.42
C LEU A 115 2.65 -19.54 2.30
N CYS A 116 3.07 -18.27 2.29
CA CYS A 116 2.68 -17.31 1.27
C CYS A 116 3.90 -16.44 0.88
N PRO A 117 4.61 -16.85 -0.20
CA PRO A 117 5.80 -16.18 -0.73
C PRO A 117 5.64 -14.70 -1.01
N ALA A 118 4.46 -14.26 -1.45
CA ALA A 118 4.22 -12.86 -1.83
C ALA A 118 4.42 -11.89 -0.65
N MET A 119 4.22 -12.33 0.60
CA MET A 119 4.45 -11.49 1.78
C MET A 119 5.94 -11.20 2.03
N ARG A 120 6.87 -11.85 1.32
CA ARG A 120 8.30 -11.56 1.40
C ARG A 120 8.67 -10.18 0.81
N MET A 121 7.79 -9.58 -0.01
CA MET A 121 8.00 -8.28 -0.72
C MET A 121 8.28 -7.08 0.20
N GLY A 122 8.04 -7.15 1.50
CA GLY A 122 8.40 -6.05 2.41
C GLY A 122 8.94 -6.54 3.75
N ALA A 123 9.58 -7.72 3.75
CA ALA A 123 10.12 -8.27 4.98
C ALA A 123 11.20 -7.35 5.56
N ARG A 124 11.21 -7.22 6.89
CA ARG A 124 12.22 -6.44 7.60
C ARG A 124 13.47 -7.28 7.71
N SER A 125 14.58 -6.78 7.17
CA SER A 125 15.86 -7.47 7.27
C SER A 125 16.47 -7.24 8.66
N PRO A 126 16.70 -8.29 9.47
CA PRO A 126 17.29 -8.14 10.80
C PRO A 126 18.71 -7.58 10.73
N GLU A 127 19.45 -7.94 9.67
CA GLU A 127 20.86 -7.56 9.46
C GLU A 127 21.02 -6.07 9.16
N MET A 128 19.94 -5.42 8.72
CA MET A 128 19.88 -4.00 8.39
C MET A 128 19.16 -3.17 9.46
N HIS A 129 19.10 -3.65 10.70
CA HIS A 129 18.38 -3.03 11.83
C HIS A 129 16.88 -2.86 11.57
N GLY A 130 16.24 -3.85 10.94
CA GLY A 130 14.81 -3.84 10.65
C GLY A 130 14.38 -2.87 9.54
N ARG A 131 15.33 -2.40 8.72
CA ARG A 131 15.02 -1.63 7.51
C ARG A 131 14.38 -2.52 6.45
N ILE A 132 13.51 -1.91 5.66
CA ILE A 132 12.82 -2.52 4.52
C ILE A 132 13.43 -1.90 3.26
N TRP A 133 13.69 -2.74 2.27
CA TRP A 133 14.05 -2.28 0.94
C TRP A 133 12.78 -2.16 0.08
N LEU A 134 12.58 -1.00 -0.55
CA LEU A 134 11.46 -0.76 -1.45
C LEU A 134 12.00 -0.27 -2.80
N PRO A 135 11.44 -0.76 -3.94
CA PRO A 135 11.80 -0.24 -5.24
C PRO A 135 11.51 1.27 -5.31
N GLY A 136 12.47 2.04 -5.80
CA GLY A 136 12.39 3.51 -5.91
C GLY A 136 12.65 4.31 -4.61
N PHE A 137 12.48 3.73 -3.42
CA PHE A 137 12.74 4.43 -2.14
C PHE A 137 14.01 3.96 -1.41
N GLY A 138 14.57 2.83 -1.83
CA GLY A 138 15.76 2.23 -1.23
C GLY A 138 15.51 1.70 0.18
N TRP A 139 16.57 1.67 0.98
CA TRP A 139 16.52 1.21 2.37
C TRP A 139 15.92 2.27 3.29
N ARG A 140 14.72 2.00 3.81
CA ARG A 140 14.02 2.88 4.77
C ARG A 140 13.69 2.12 6.06
N GLN A 141 13.70 2.83 7.19
CA GLN A 141 13.21 2.26 8.45
C GLN A 141 11.68 2.14 8.39
N GLY A 142 11.16 0.96 8.76
CA GLY A 142 9.73 0.77 8.95
C GLY A 142 9.20 1.68 10.07
N GLY A 143 7.99 2.22 9.89
CA GLY A 143 7.33 3.04 10.90
C GLY A 143 6.20 3.90 10.36
N LYS A 144 5.43 4.52 11.26
CA LYS A 144 4.23 5.34 10.96
C LYS A 144 4.47 6.44 9.91
N ARG A 145 5.69 7.00 9.83
CA ARG A 145 6.03 8.05 8.84
C ARG A 145 6.13 7.50 7.42
N LEU A 146 6.77 6.34 7.23
CA LEU A 146 6.88 5.69 5.92
C LEU A 146 5.50 5.19 5.49
N GLN A 147 4.73 4.61 6.42
CA GLN A 147 3.37 4.17 6.19
C GLN A 147 2.49 5.31 5.67
N ARG A 148 2.44 6.48 6.34
CA ARG A 148 1.64 7.64 5.88
C ARG A 148 2.05 8.16 4.50
N GLN A 149 3.35 8.16 4.19
CA GLN A 149 3.83 8.60 2.88
C GLN A 149 3.41 7.63 1.79
N LEU A 150 3.47 6.33 2.07
CA LEU A 150 3.01 5.31 1.16
C LEU A 150 1.51 5.35 1.00
N GLU A 151 0.73 5.46 2.08
CA GLU A 151 -0.73 5.53 2.04
C GLU A 151 -1.18 6.66 1.10
N ARG A 152 -0.54 7.83 1.14
CA ARG A 152 -0.82 8.92 0.20
C ARG A 152 -0.44 8.62 -1.24
N LYS A 153 0.67 7.91 -1.46
CA LYS A 153 1.13 7.56 -2.81
C LYS A 153 0.33 6.42 -3.43
N PHE A 154 -0.16 5.50 -2.61
CA PHE A 154 -0.92 4.31 -3.04
C PHE A 154 -2.44 4.55 -3.04
N SER A 155 -2.96 5.55 -2.31
CA SER A 155 -4.37 5.94 -2.39
C SER A 155 -4.80 6.35 -3.81
N VAL A 156 -3.88 6.92 -4.61
CA VAL A 156 -4.15 7.31 -6.00
C VAL A 156 -4.23 6.09 -6.93
N PRO A 157 -3.23 5.17 -6.96
CA PRO A 157 -3.35 3.88 -7.64
C PRO A 157 -4.64 3.12 -7.30
N MET A 158 -4.98 3.02 -6.02
CA MET A 158 -6.21 2.34 -5.58
C MET A 158 -7.47 2.95 -6.23
N MET A 159 -7.53 4.28 -6.28
CA MET A 159 -8.64 5.01 -6.89
C MET A 159 -8.71 4.79 -8.41
N ILE A 160 -7.56 4.81 -9.10
CA ILE A 160 -7.49 4.59 -10.55
C ILE A 160 -7.94 3.16 -10.88
N VAL A 161 -7.44 2.16 -10.15
CA VAL A 161 -7.80 0.75 -10.34
C VAL A 161 -9.28 0.52 -10.03
N ALA A 162 -9.80 1.16 -8.99
CA ALA A 162 -11.23 1.15 -8.66
C ALA A 162 -12.08 1.80 -9.76
N LEU A 163 -11.61 2.88 -10.38
CA LEU A 163 -12.29 3.50 -11.51
C LEU A 163 -12.25 2.58 -12.74
N LEU A 164 -11.11 1.90 -12.98
CA LEU A 164 -10.90 1.00 -14.11
C LEU A 164 -11.80 -0.25 -14.08
N ILE A 165 -12.28 -0.66 -12.91
CA ILE A 165 -13.21 -1.79 -12.79
C ILE A 165 -14.59 -1.46 -13.38
N MET A 166 -15.00 -0.20 -13.33
CA MET A 166 -16.29 0.27 -13.82
C MET A 166 -16.46 0.10 -15.34
N PRO A 167 -15.55 0.59 -16.21
CA PRO A 167 -15.68 0.39 -17.65
C PRO A 167 -15.58 -1.09 -18.03
N ILE A 168 -14.76 -1.89 -17.35
CA ILE A 168 -14.66 -3.34 -17.61
C ILE A 168 -16.01 -4.01 -17.34
N LEU A 169 -16.64 -3.71 -16.20
CA LEU A 169 -17.96 -4.26 -15.86
C LEU A 169 -19.05 -3.75 -16.81
N ILE A 170 -19.02 -2.49 -17.24
CA ILE A 170 -19.97 -1.96 -18.22
C ILE A 170 -19.86 -2.76 -19.53
N VAL A 171 -18.64 -2.94 -20.05
CA VAL A 171 -18.44 -3.71 -21.29
C VAL A 171 -18.89 -5.15 -21.13
N GLU A 172 -18.57 -5.79 -19.99
CA GLU A 172 -18.98 -7.17 -19.71
C GLU A 172 -20.50 -7.34 -19.60
N PHE A 173 -21.21 -6.37 -19.02
CA PHE A 173 -22.66 -6.46 -18.81
C PHE A 173 -23.51 -6.00 -20.00
N PHE A 174 -23.12 -4.92 -20.68
CA PHE A 174 -23.89 -4.33 -21.78
C PHE A 174 -23.54 -4.92 -23.15
N LEU A 175 -22.30 -5.38 -23.37
CA LEU A 175 -21.83 -5.88 -24.67
C LEU A 175 -21.62 -7.40 -24.67
N LYS A 176 -22.47 -8.16 -23.95
CA LYS A 176 -22.34 -9.62 -23.82
C LYS A 176 -22.21 -10.34 -25.16
N ASP A 177 -23.04 -9.96 -26.14
CA ASP A 177 -23.06 -10.59 -27.46
C ASP A 177 -21.81 -10.28 -28.28
N GLN A 178 -21.28 -9.06 -28.16
CA GLN A 178 -20.03 -8.67 -28.84
C GLN A 178 -18.79 -9.26 -28.17
N VAL A 179 -18.77 -9.36 -26.84
CA VAL A 179 -17.70 -10.06 -26.10
C VAL A 179 -17.72 -11.56 -26.41
N ALA A 180 -18.90 -12.12 -26.70
CA ALA A 180 -19.03 -13.49 -27.16
C ALA A 180 -18.49 -13.65 -28.60
N ALA A 181 -18.82 -12.72 -29.51
CA ALA A 181 -18.39 -12.75 -30.91
C ALA A 181 -16.89 -12.47 -31.11
N TYR A 182 -16.30 -11.56 -30.34
CA TYR A 182 -14.91 -11.12 -30.52
C TYR A 182 -13.96 -11.69 -29.45
N GLY A 183 -13.16 -12.69 -29.83
CA GLY A 183 -12.17 -13.32 -28.94
C GLY A 183 -11.11 -12.36 -28.38
N TRP A 184 -10.69 -11.35 -29.14
CA TRP A 184 -9.70 -10.35 -28.70
C TRP A 184 -10.23 -9.45 -27.58
N LEU A 185 -11.49 -9.04 -27.67
CA LEU A 185 -12.14 -8.20 -26.66
C LEU A 185 -12.25 -8.98 -25.34
N ARG A 186 -12.62 -10.25 -25.45
CA ARG A 186 -12.65 -11.18 -24.32
C ARG A 186 -11.27 -11.31 -23.65
N LEU A 187 -10.21 -11.53 -24.42
CA LEU A 187 -8.84 -11.60 -23.90
C LEU A 187 -8.45 -10.31 -23.16
N PHE A 188 -8.80 -9.13 -23.71
CA PHE A 188 -8.51 -7.85 -23.09
C PHE A 188 -9.24 -7.67 -21.75
N LEU A 189 -10.51 -8.06 -21.66
CA LEU A 189 -11.29 -8.02 -20.42
C LEU A 189 -10.70 -8.93 -19.34
N HIS A 190 -10.24 -10.13 -19.70
CA HIS A 190 -9.58 -11.06 -18.77
C HIS A 190 -8.22 -10.54 -18.30
N MET A 191 -7.40 -10.05 -19.22
CA MET A 191 -6.12 -9.42 -18.88
C MET A 191 -6.35 -8.20 -17.96
N GLY A 192 -7.34 -7.37 -18.25
CA GLY A 192 -7.72 -6.24 -17.40
C GLY A 192 -8.14 -6.67 -16.00
N THR A 193 -8.94 -7.74 -15.89
CA THR A 193 -9.38 -8.29 -14.59
C THR A 193 -8.19 -8.83 -13.78
N GLY A 194 -7.26 -9.53 -14.43
CA GLY A 194 -6.03 -10.01 -13.83
C GLY A 194 -5.11 -8.89 -13.35
N VAL A 195 -4.92 -7.87 -14.18
CA VAL A 195 -4.11 -6.67 -13.84
C VAL A 195 -4.73 -5.91 -12.67
N ILE A 196 -6.05 -5.76 -12.63
CA ILE A 196 -6.75 -5.13 -11.51
C ILE A 196 -6.54 -5.93 -10.22
N TRP A 197 -6.71 -7.25 -10.27
CA TRP A 197 -6.48 -8.10 -9.10
C TRP A 197 -5.03 -8.01 -8.62
N PHE A 198 -4.08 -8.09 -9.55
CA PHE A 198 -2.66 -7.95 -9.26
C PHE A 198 -2.33 -6.61 -8.60
N ALA A 199 -2.86 -5.51 -9.12
CA ALA A 199 -2.65 -4.18 -8.56
C ALA A 199 -3.17 -4.08 -7.12
N PHE A 200 -4.40 -4.54 -6.87
CA PHE A 200 -4.95 -4.58 -5.51
C PHE A 200 -4.13 -5.48 -4.58
N ALA A 201 -3.76 -6.68 -5.03
CA ALA A 201 -3.00 -7.63 -4.24
C ALA A 201 -1.60 -7.09 -3.90
N ALA A 202 -0.88 -6.54 -4.88
CA ALA A 202 0.45 -5.98 -4.70
C ALA A 202 0.43 -4.79 -3.75
N GLU A 203 -0.52 -3.86 -3.93
CA GLU A 203 -0.69 -2.70 -3.05
C GLU A 203 -0.96 -3.13 -1.61
N PHE A 204 -1.94 -4.00 -1.41
CA PHE A 204 -2.35 -4.43 -0.07
C PHE A 204 -1.24 -5.22 0.64
N ILE A 205 -0.57 -6.14 -0.06
CA ILE A 205 0.56 -6.90 0.49
C ILE A 205 1.69 -5.95 0.91
N LEU A 206 2.01 -4.97 0.08
CA LEU A 206 3.06 -4.00 0.35
C LEU A 206 2.72 -3.12 1.57
N MET A 207 1.47 -2.67 1.68
CA MET A 207 1.01 -1.92 2.86
C MET A 207 1.03 -2.73 4.16
N VAL A 208 0.47 -3.94 4.12
CA VAL A 208 0.47 -4.86 5.27
C VAL A 208 1.90 -5.18 5.70
N SER A 209 2.82 -5.34 4.75
CA SER A 209 4.21 -5.67 5.07
C SER A 209 4.96 -4.53 5.77
N ILE A 210 4.60 -3.28 5.47
CA ILE A 210 5.24 -2.10 6.05
C ILE A 210 4.63 -1.73 7.40
N SER A 211 3.32 -1.93 7.56
CA SER A 211 2.58 -1.63 8.78
C SER A 211 3.15 -2.39 9.99
N ASP A 212 3.38 -1.66 11.09
CA ASP A 212 3.81 -2.24 12.37
C ASP A 212 2.72 -3.15 12.97
N ALA A 213 1.44 -2.82 12.72
CA ALA A 213 0.27 -3.51 13.26
C ALA A 213 -0.53 -4.18 12.14
N LYS A 214 0.03 -5.23 11.53
CA LYS A 214 -0.54 -5.97 10.39
C LYS A 214 -2.03 -6.33 10.57
N ILE A 215 -2.38 -6.85 11.75
CA ILE A 215 -3.76 -7.26 12.06
C ILE A 215 -4.71 -6.06 12.12
N GLN A 216 -4.27 -4.95 12.71
CA GLN A 216 -5.06 -3.73 12.79
C GLN A 216 -5.29 -3.15 11.39
N TYR A 217 -4.25 -3.17 10.54
CA TYR A 217 -4.38 -2.74 9.15
C TYR A 217 -5.38 -3.61 8.37
N CYS A 218 -5.31 -4.93 8.51
CA CYS A 218 -6.28 -5.84 7.88
C CYS A 218 -7.73 -5.60 8.34
N LYS A 219 -7.93 -5.18 9.59
CA LYS A 219 -9.27 -4.84 10.11
C LYS A 219 -9.79 -3.52 9.54
N GLU A 220 -8.93 -2.53 9.41
CA GLU A 220 -9.27 -1.22 8.83
C GLU A 220 -9.63 -1.36 7.33
N HIS A 221 -8.83 -2.16 6.61
CA HIS A 221 -8.96 -2.40 5.16
C HIS A 221 -9.59 -3.76 4.84
N TRP A 222 -10.60 -4.17 5.62
CA TRP A 222 -11.21 -5.50 5.48
C TRP A 222 -11.87 -5.71 4.11
N ILE A 223 -12.34 -4.64 3.46
CA ILE A 223 -12.93 -4.69 2.12
C ILE A 223 -11.85 -5.04 1.09
N ASP A 224 -10.70 -4.39 1.14
CA ASP A 224 -9.59 -4.61 0.21
C ASP A 224 -9.04 -6.03 0.39
N LEU A 225 -8.92 -6.46 1.64
CA LEU A 225 -8.59 -7.85 1.97
C LEU A 225 -9.59 -8.82 1.36
N ALA A 226 -10.90 -8.62 1.56
CA ALA A 226 -11.94 -9.51 1.01
C ALA A 226 -11.84 -9.59 -0.52
N ILE A 227 -11.67 -8.45 -1.19
CA ILE A 227 -11.53 -8.35 -2.65
C ILE A 227 -10.41 -9.25 -3.18
N ILE A 228 -9.28 -9.28 -2.48
CA ILE A 228 -8.10 -10.07 -2.86
C ILE A 228 -8.32 -11.54 -2.47
N LEU A 229 -8.88 -11.79 -1.28
CA LEU A 229 -9.02 -13.13 -0.72
C LEU A 229 -10.08 -13.96 -1.45
N ILE A 230 -11.17 -13.36 -1.93
CA ILE A 230 -12.27 -14.10 -2.57
C ILE A 230 -11.82 -14.86 -3.82
N PRO A 231 -11.18 -14.22 -4.82
CA PRO A 231 -10.63 -14.95 -5.98
C PRO A 231 -9.58 -15.98 -5.57
N LEU A 232 -8.75 -15.65 -4.57
CA LEU A 232 -7.71 -16.53 -4.06
C LEU A 232 -8.29 -17.80 -3.40
N VAL A 233 -9.34 -17.67 -2.61
CA VAL A 233 -10.03 -18.82 -1.98
C VAL A 233 -10.69 -19.68 -3.05
N SER A 234 -11.28 -19.06 -4.08
CA SER A 234 -11.82 -19.80 -5.23
C SER A 234 -10.74 -20.61 -5.93
N PHE A 235 -9.54 -20.04 -6.10
CA PHE A 235 -8.38 -20.70 -6.67
C PHE A 235 -7.83 -21.84 -5.79
N LEU A 236 -7.68 -21.63 -4.48
CA LEU A 236 -7.24 -22.68 -3.55
C LEU A 236 -8.22 -23.86 -3.52
N ARG A 237 -9.51 -23.58 -3.70
CA ARG A 237 -10.54 -24.62 -3.83
C ARG A 237 -10.36 -25.41 -5.12
N SER A 238 -10.14 -24.77 -6.26
CA SER A 238 -9.90 -25.52 -7.50
C SER A 238 -8.61 -26.35 -7.41
N LEU A 239 -7.55 -25.85 -6.76
CA LEU A 239 -6.30 -26.61 -6.53
C LEU A 239 -6.53 -27.85 -5.65
N SER A 240 -7.33 -27.71 -4.58
CA SER A 240 -7.70 -28.84 -3.73
C SER A 240 -8.64 -29.81 -4.45
N LEU A 241 -9.53 -29.34 -5.33
CA LEU A 241 -10.35 -30.20 -6.18
C LEU A 241 -9.51 -31.01 -7.18
N ALA A 242 -8.41 -30.45 -7.69
CA ALA A 242 -7.46 -31.17 -8.55
C ALA A 242 -6.66 -32.24 -7.79
N ARG A 243 -6.34 -32.01 -6.51
CA ARG A 243 -5.56 -32.95 -5.68
C ARG A 243 -6.42 -33.98 -4.92
N THR A 244 -7.70 -33.66 -4.67
CA THR A 244 -8.64 -34.49 -3.92
C THR A 244 -10.01 -34.49 -4.60
N MET A 245 -10.21 -35.42 -5.54
CA MET A 245 -11.56 -35.87 -5.83
C MET A 245 -12.21 -36.32 -4.50
N ARG A 246 -13.46 -35.91 -4.26
CA ARG A 246 -14.32 -36.23 -3.09
C ARG A 246 -14.15 -35.30 -1.88
N LEU A 247 -14.84 -34.16 -1.88
CA LEU A 247 -15.92 -33.89 -0.89
C LEU A 247 -16.50 -32.48 -1.09
N SER A 248 -17.83 -32.43 -1.01
CA SER A 248 -18.71 -31.27 -0.84
C SER A 248 -19.03 -30.43 -2.08
N ASN A 249 -20.17 -30.81 -2.67
CA ASN A 249 -21.07 -29.95 -3.41
C ASN A 249 -21.31 -28.63 -2.66
N LEU A 250 -20.66 -27.55 -3.10
CA LEU A 250 -21.11 -26.18 -2.90
C LEU A 250 -20.96 -25.45 -4.25
N VAL A 251 -21.75 -25.92 -5.22
CA VAL A 251 -21.79 -25.47 -6.62
C VAL A 251 -22.40 -24.06 -6.78
N ARG A 252 -22.65 -23.33 -5.68
CA ARG A 252 -23.36 -22.02 -5.72
C ARG A 252 -22.48 -20.79 -5.43
N PHE A 253 -21.16 -20.91 -5.37
CA PHE A 253 -20.29 -19.75 -5.06
C PHE A 253 -19.69 -19.03 -6.29
N GLN A 254 -19.70 -19.63 -7.48
CA GLN A 254 -19.18 -18.98 -8.69
C GLN A 254 -20.09 -17.83 -9.18
N GLN A 255 -21.37 -17.86 -8.83
CA GLN A 255 -22.26 -16.70 -8.98
C GLN A 255 -22.00 -15.62 -7.92
N LEU A 256 -21.48 -16.00 -6.75
CA LEU A 256 -21.14 -15.06 -5.69
C LEU A 256 -19.88 -14.23 -6.00
N SER A 257 -18.91 -14.75 -6.75
CA SER A 257 -17.78 -13.95 -7.22
C SER A 257 -18.24 -12.84 -8.18
N ASN A 258 -19.20 -13.14 -9.07
CA ASN A 258 -19.77 -12.16 -9.99
C ASN A 258 -20.68 -11.16 -9.25
N ALA A 259 -21.50 -11.63 -8.30
CA ALA A 259 -22.31 -10.77 -7.45
C ALA A 259 -21.46 -9.89 -6.52
N MET A 260 -20.31 -10.38 -6.03
CA MET A 260 -19.37 -9.58 -5.25
C MET A 260 -18.54 -8.62 -6.11
N ARG A 261 -18.21 -8.95 -7.37
CA ARG A 261 -17.66 -7.97 -8.33
C ARG A 261 -18.62 -6.79 -8.51
N ALA A 262 -19.93 -7.05 -8.59
CA ALA A 262 -20.96 -6.01 -8.64
C ALA A 262 -21.19 -5.29 -7.29
N TYR A 263 -21.09 -5.98 -6.15
CA TYR A 263 -21.20 -5.35 -4.83
C TYR A 263 -19.98 -4.51 -4.44
N ARG A 264 -18.78 -4.87 -4.95
CA ARG A 264 -17.55 -4.06 -4.88
C ARG A 264 -17.77 -2.69 -5.50
N LEU A 265 -18.42 -2.63 -6.67
CA LEU A 265 -18.77 -1.36 -7.30
C LEU A 265 -19.60 -0.48 -6.38
N ARG A 266 -20.60 -1.01 -5.66
CA ARG A 266 -21.45 -0.17 -4.80
C ARG A 266 -20.67 0.41 -3.61
N GLY A 267 -19.91 -0.42 -2.90
CA GLY A 267 -19.13 0.02 -1.73
C GLY A 267 -17.97 0.95 -2.09
N ILE A 268 -17.29 0.67 -3.21
CA ILE A 268 -16.15 1.46 -3.69
C ILE A 268 -16.61 2.69 -4.45
N ALA A 269 -17.69 2.63 -5.25
CA ALA A 269 -18.26 3.82 -5.89
C ALA A 269 -18.83 4.77 -4.84
N ILE A 270 -19.42 4.33 -3.74
CA ILE A 270 -19.85 5.24 -2.67
C ILE A 270 -18.66 5.91 -1.99
N LYS A 271 -17.56 5.19 -1.74
CA LYS A 271 -16.33 5.76 -1.16
C LYS A 271 -15.60 6.66 -2.15
N ALA A 272 -15.44 6.22 -3.40
CA ALA A 272 -14.81 6.96 -4.49
C ALA A 272 -15.64 8.18 -4.83
N PHE A 273 -16.96 8.08 -5.02
CA PHE A 273 -17.85 9.21 -5.25
C PHE A 273 -17.86 10.17 -4.05
N ARG A 274 -17.83 9.67 -2.80
CA ARG A 274 -17.68 10.55 -1.63
C ARG A 274 -16.34 11.26 -1.63
N VAL A 275 -15.26 10.57 -2.01
CA VAL A 275 -13.91 11.14 -2.12
C VAL A 275 -13.77 12.03 -3.35
N LEU A 276 -14.47 11.79 -4.45
CA LEU A 276 -14.48 12.56 -5.71
C LEU A 276 -15.36 13.80 -5.54
N VAL A 277 -16.50 13.70 -4.86
CA VAL A 277 -17.26 14.87 -4.39
C VAL A 277 -16.41 15.63 -3.38
N LEU A 278 -15.72 14.97 -2.45
CA LEU A 278 -14.74 15.65 -1.60
C LEU A 278 -13.57 16.19 -2.42
N PHE A 279 -13.10 15.55 -3.49
CA PHE A 279 -11.94 15.97 -4.29
C PHE A 279 -12.29 17.13 -5.20
N ASP A 280 -13.49 17.15 -5.77
CA ASP A 280 -14.03 18.21 -6.62
C ASP A 280 -14.46 19.39 -5.73
N VAL A 281 -14.98 19.12 -4.52
CA VAL A 281 -15.15 20.15 -3.47
C VAL A 281 -13.78 20.60 -2.92
N ILE A 282 -12.77 19.74 -2.80
CA ILE A 282 -11.41 20.06 -2.33
C ILE A 282 -10.61 20.76 -3.44
N GLU A 283 -10.83 20.48 -4.72
CA GLU A 283 -10.23 21.26 -5.81
C GLU A 283 -10.89 22.63 -5.90
N ARG A 284 -12.21 22.69 -5.65
CA ARG A 284 -12.97 23.94 -5.70
C ARG A 284 -12.87 24.78 -4.42
N VAL A 285 -12.53 24.18 -3.27
CA VAL A 285 -12.44 24.84 -1.95
C VAL A 285 -11.01 24.85 -1.37
N TRP A 286 -10.10 24.00 -1.83
CA TRP A 286 -8.72 23.83 -1.32
C TRP A 286 -7.64 24.20 -2.35
N ARG A 287 -7.94 25.19 -3.19
CA ARG A 287 -6.94 26.15 -3.72
C ARG A 287 -7.28 27.60 -3.32
N PRO A 288 -7.43 27.97 -2.04
CA PRO A 288 -7.08 29.32 -1.65
C PRO A 288 -5.56 29.36 -1.66
N ASP A 289 -5.01 29.86 -2.76
CA ASP A 289 -3.61 30.14 -3.05
C ASP A 289 -2.74 30.19 -1.77
N CYS A 290 -1.83 29.23 -1.58
CA CYS A 290 -0.79 29.35 -0.55
C CYS A 290 -0.08 30.71 -0.63
N GLN A 291 0.01 31.28 -1.84
CA GLN A 291 0.43 32.65 -2.11
C GLN A 291 -0.38 33.70 -1.32
N LYS A 292 -1.72 33.68 -1.38
CA LYS A 292 -2.58 34.63 -0.67
C LYS A 292 -2.51 34.46 0.84
N ARG A 293 -2.28 33.24 1.31
CA ARG A 293 -2.07 32.97 2.74
C ARG A 293 -0.73 33.52 3.23
N ILE A 294 0.32 33.43 2.42
CA ILE A 294 1.63 34.04 2.69
C ILE A 294 1.49 35.56 2.68
N GLU A 295 0.88 36.13 1.65
CA GLU A 295 0.65 37.58 1.52
C GLU A 295 -0.18 38.14 2.68
N LYS A 296 -1.21 37.41 3.13
CA LYS A 296 -1.98 37.78 4.31
C LYS A 296 -1.16 37.74 5.61
N LEU A 297 -0.31 36.72 5.79
CA LEU A 297 0.55 36.61 6.97
C LEU A 297 1.68 37.66 6.95
N GLU A 298 2.22 38.01 5.79
CA GLU A 298 3.20 39.10 5.63
C GLU A 298 2.57 40.46 5.93
N ALA A 299 1.34 40.71 5.47
CA ALA A 299 0.60 41.92 5.80
C ALA A 299 0.31 42.02 7.32
N GLU A 300 -0.08 40.92 7.95
CA GLU A 300 -0.33 40.86 9.40
C GLU A 300 0.98 41.04 10.21
N LEU A 301 2.11 40.54 9.70
CA LEU A 301 3.44 40.78 10.27
C LEU A 301 3.81 42.27 10.21
N GLU A 302 3.59 42.93 9.07
CA GLU A 302 3.91 44.34 8.88
C GLU A 302 3.07 45.24 9.82
N GLU A 303 1.80 44.91 10.03
CA GLU A 303 0.92 45.65 10.93
C GLU A 303 1.34 45.50 12.41
N LEU A 304 1.70 44.28 12.84
CA LEU A 304 2.22 44.02 14.18
C LEU A 304 3.57 44.71 14.41
N GLU A 305 4.45 44.76 13.41
CA GLU A 305 5.70 45.51 13.50
C GLU A 305 5.46 47.01 13.69
N LYS A 306 4.51 47.60 12.95
CA LYS A 306 4.11 49.01 13.12
C LYS A 306 3.58 49.26 14.53
N GLN A 307 2.71 48.39 15.05
CA GLN A 307 2.20 48.50 16.41
C GLN A 307 3.32 48.41 17.46
N SER A 308 4.26 47.47 17.30
CA SER A 308 5.43 47.33 18.18
C SER A 308 6.29 48.59 18.19
N ARG A 309 6.53 49.22 17.02
CA ARG A 309 7.26 50.49 16.92
C ARG A 309 6.55 51.63 17.65
N LEU A 310 5.23 51.75 17.48
CA LEU A 310 4.43 52.76 18.20
C LEU A 310 4.47 52.54 19.72
N LEU A 311 4.40 51.29 20.17
CA LEU A 311 4.47 50.97 21.59
C LEU A 311 5.86 51.31 22.17
N ARG A 312 6.93 51.00 21.44
CA ARG A 312 8.30 51.41 21.81
C ARG A 312 8.46 52.92 21.89
N GLN A 313 7.88 53.67 20.95
CA GLN A 313 7.89 55.14 20.99
C GLN A 313 7.12 55.69 22.20
N ARG A 314 5.95 55.12 22.52
CA ARG A 314 5.20 55.49 23.73
C ARG A 314 6.01 55.21 24.99
N ILE A 315 6.67 54.06 25.09
CA ILE A 315 7.55 53.73 26.21
C ILE A 315 8.71 54.73 26.30
N ALA A 316 9.35 55.07 25.17
CA ALA A 316 10.43 56.05 25.15
C ALA A 316 9.96 57.45 25.59
N ARG A 317 8.79 57.89 25.11
CA ARG A 317 8.17 59.16 25.50
C ARG A 317 7.87 59.20 27.00
N LEU A 318 7.23 58.15 27.52
CA LEU A 318 6.93 58.04 28.95
C LEU A 318 8.21 57.97 29.81
N ARG A 319 9.29 57.36 29.31
CA ARG A 319 10.60 57.40 30.00
C ARG A 319 11.18 58.81 30.05
N ILE A 320 11.12 59.56 28.94
CA ILE A 320 11.57 60.95 28.90
C ILE A 320 10.70 61.82 29.81
N GLU A 321 9.38 61.63 29.79
CA GLU A 321 8.44 62.33 30.65
C GLU A 321 8.69 61.99 32.12
N ALA A 322 8.88 60.73 32.49
CA ALA A 322 9.26 60.32 33.84
C ALA A 322 10.60 60.93 34.28
N ALA A 323 11.61 60.98 33.39
CA ALA A 323 12.88 61.63 33.66
C ALA A 323 12.74 63.16 33.86
N ASN A 324 11.86 63.80 33.07
CA ASN A 324 11.56 65.24 33.17
C ASN A 324 10.54 65.58 34.27
N SER A 325 9.82 64.59 34.82
CA SER A 325 8.93 64.70 35.99
C SER A 325 9.67 64.46 37.30
N SER A 326 10.93 64.01 37.23
CA SER A 326 11.86 63.92 38.36
C SER A 326 12.86 65.09 38.46
N PRO A 327 12.42 66.36 38.39
CA PRO A 327 13.08 67.44 39.10
C PRO A 327 12.18 67.96 40.23
N ASP A 328 12.76 68.09 41.41
CA ASP A 328 12.22 68.72 42.63
C ASP A 328 11.04 68.04 43.34
N ASN A 329 11.36 67.00 44.13
CA ASN A 329 10.76 66.86 45.46
C ASN A 329 11.80 66.44 46.50
N ASP A 330 12.92 67.17 46.50
CA ASP A 330 13.81 67.23 47.65
C ASP A 330 14.05 68.72 47.96
N SER A 331 13.00 69.40 48.43
CA SER A 331 13.14 70.70 49.09
C SER A 331 12.59 70.63 50.51
N THR A 332 13.54 70.64 51.45
CA THR A 332 13.46 71.31 52.77
C THR A 332 12.34 70.90 53.74
N ALA A 333 12.70 70.31 54.88
CA ALA A 333 12.55 70.87 56.24
C ALA A 333 12.32 69.81 57.34
N ASP A 334 13.32 69.61 58.20
CA ASP A 334 13.23 69.53 59.67
C ASP A 334 14.69 69.41 60.17
N GLY A 335 15.26 70.14 61.12
CA GLY A 335 14.86 71.07 62.17
C GLY A 335 16.09 71.12 63.13
N PRO A 336 16.40 72.22 63.83
CA PRO A 336 17.72 72.44 64.44
C PRO A 336 17.81 72.10 65.94
N VAL A 337 19.05 71.92 66.43
CA VAL A 337 19.58 72.05 67.82
C VAL A 337 19.14 71.05 68.91
N GLU A 338 20.10 70.28 69.45
CA GLU A 338 20.48 70.17 70.89
C GLU A 338 21.66 69.19 71.03
N SER A 339 22.86 69.66 71.35
CA SER A 339 23.45 69.75 72.70
C SER A 339 23.63 68.39 73.40
N SER A 340 24.88 67.99 73.65
CA SER A 340 25.38 67.51 74.96
C SER A 340 26.61 66.60 74.85
N ILE A 341 27.72 67.16 75.37
CA ILE A 341 28.89 66.52 76.02
C ILE A 341 29.96 65.90 75.11
#